data_AF-A0A939PKC7-F1
#
_entry.id   AF-A0A939PKC7-F1
#
_cell.length_a   1.000
_cell.length_b   1.000
_cell.length_c   1.000
_cell.angle_alpha   90.00
_cell.angle_beta   90.00
_cell.angle_gamma   90.00
#
_symmetry.space_group_name_H-M   'P 1'
#
loop_
_entity.id
_entity.type
_entity.pdbx_description
1 polymer ?
#
loop_
_entity_poly.entity_id
_entity_poly.type
_entity_poly.pdbx_seq_one_letter_code
_entity_poly.pdbx_strand_id
1 'polypeptide(L)'
;MTTSTPPTPTRERIIDAAMRLFGENGYRGTSVAQIEKAAGLTPGAGGMYHHFRTKEAVLRAGIERHLSRLDALRDIRRLLGGLGDLHAELTMTARYILAELEGEEELLRIMVSEARSRPEIVEAAVEQLVNTTYGEFTGWLRESAGVSEERAEAVASVGLGALMSFRILPSVLRVTAAGVDDETFVATWVEMMHGMLCAK
;
A
#
# COMPACT_ATOMS: atom_id res chain seq x y z
N MET A 1 17.75 -32.02 -9.13
CA MET A 1 16.91 -31.83 -7.93
C MET A 1 15.86 -30.79 -8.28
N THR A 2 14.61 -31.20 -8.49
CA THR A 2 13.48 -30.31 -8.75
C THR A 2 12.90 -29.86 -7.41
N THR A 3 13.17 -28.62 -7.00
CA THR A 3 12.53 -28.02 -5.82
C THR A 3 11.08 -27.67 -6.18
N SER A 4 10.16 -28.60 -5.90
CA SER A 4 8.73 -28.34 -5.95
C SER A 4 8.33 -27.53 -4.71
N THR A 5 8.07 -26.24 -4.88
CA THR A 5 7.40 -25.42 -3.86
C THR A 5 6.09 -26.10 -3.44
N PRO A 6 5.81 -26.27 -2.14
CA PRO A 6 4.55 -26.87 -1.70
C PRO A 6 3.36 -26.04 -2.19
N PRO A 7 2.21 -26.68 -2.49
CA PRO A 7 1.04 -25.97 -2.99
C PRO A 7 0.57 -24.93 -1.96
N THR A 8 0.27 -23.71 -2.43
CA THR A 8 -0.25 -22.63 -1.59
C THR A 8 -1.46 -23.09 -0.78
N PRO A 9 -1.50 -22.86 0.55
CA PRO A 9 -2.61 -23.28 1.40
C PRO A 9 -3.95 -22.75 0.88
N THR A 10 -5.02 -23.55 0.98
CA THR A 10 -6.37 -23.16 0.52
C THR A 10 -6.82 -21.83 1.12
N ARG A 11 -6.49 -21.57 2.38
CA ARG A 11 -6.78 -20.30 3.05
C ARG A 11 -6.18 -19.10 2.30
N GLU A 12 -4.93 -19.19 1.86
CA GLU A 12 -4.25 -18.12 1.12
C GLU A 12 -4.82 -17.96 -0.29
N ARG A 13 -5.12 -19.08 -0.98
CA ARG A 13 -5.81 -19.04 -2.28
C ARG A 13 -7.16 -18.33 -2.21
N ILE A 14 -7.90 -18.50 -1.12
CA ILE A 14 -9.17 -17.78 -0.88
C ILE A 14 -8.91 -16.29 -0.72
N ILE A 15 -7.91 -15.88 0.08
CA ILE A 15 -7.57 -14.47 0.27
C ILE A 15 -7.16 -13.85 -1.07
N ASP A 16 -6.24 -14.47 -1.81
CA ASP A 16 -5.75 -13.95 -3.09
C ASP A 16 -6.88 -13.78 -4.11
N ALA A 17 -7.75 -14.79 -4.23
CA ALA A 17 -8.90 -14.74 -5.12
C ALA A 17 -9.89 -13.64 -4.70
N ALA A 18 -10.15 -13.50 -3.40
CA ALA A 18 -11.09 -12.51 -2.88
C ALA A 18 -10.57 -11.09 -3.06
N MET A 19 -9.30 -10.81 -2.72
CA MET A 19 -8.71 -9.48 -2.85
C MET A 19 -8.73 -9.01 -4.30
N ARG A 20 -8.30 -9.86 -5.25
CA ARG A 20 -8.40 -9.53 -6.68
C ARG A 20 -9.83 -9.21 -7.10
N LEU A 21 -10.79 -10.08 -6.76
CA LEU A 21 -12.20 -9.88 -7.14
C LEU A 21 -12.82 -8.64 -6.48
N PHE A 22 -12.45 -8.32 -5.24
CA PHE A 22 -12.87 -7.10 -4.56
C PHE A 22 -12.31 -5.86 -5.26
N GLY A 23 -11.04 -5.89 -5.68
CA GLY A 23 -10.43 -4.79 -6.44
C GLY A 23 -11.06 -4.59 -7.82
N GLU A 24 -11.51 -5.67 -8.47
CA GLU A 24 -12.13 -5.62 -9.80
C GLU A 24 -13.61 -5.22 -9.77
N ASN A 25 -14.39 -5.83 -8.87
CA ASN A 25 -15.86 -5.76 -8.87
C ASN A 25 -16.44 -5.02 -7.66
N GLY A 26 -15.60 -4.55 -6.74
CA GLY A 26 -16.00 -4.09 -5.42
C GLY A 26 -16.39 -5.24 -4.48
N TYR A 27 -16.45 -4.97 -3.18
CA TYR A 27 -16.84 -5.98 -2.20
C TYR A 27 -18.27 -6.47 -2.44
N ARG A 28 -19.23 -5.56 -2.69
CA ARG A 28 -20.64 -5.90 -2.93
C ARG A 28 -20.86 -6.70 -4.22
N GLY A 29 -20.14 -6.37 -5.29
CA GLY A 29 -20.25 -7.05 -6.58
C GLY A 29 -19.65 -8.47 -6.59
N THR A 30 -18.91 -8.83 -5.53
CA THR A 30 -18.25 -10.13 -5.41
C THR A 30 -19.06 -11.10 -4.54
N SER A 31 -19.47 -12.23 -5.11
CA SER A 31 -20.15 -13.32 -4.41
C SER A 31 -19.17 -14.36 -3.85
N VAL A 32 -19.60 -15.09 -2.81
CA VAL A 32 -18.81 -16.20 -2.24
C VAL A 32 -18.54 -17.29 -3.28
N ALA A 33 -19.51 -17.61 -4.13
CA ALA A 33 -19.34 -18.60 -5.19
C ALA A 33 -18.28 -18.19 -6.22
N GLN A 34 -18.16 -16.90 -6.55
CA GLN A 34 -17.08 -16.38 -7.41
C GLN A 34 -15.72 -16.53 -6.74
N ILE A 35 -15.61 -16.22 -5.44
CA ILE A 35 -14.39 -16.39 -4.65
C ILE A 35 -13.98 -17.87 -4.63
N GLU A 36 -14.92 -18.77 -4.32
CA GLU A 36 -14.68 -20.21 -4.31
C GLU A 36 -14.19 -20.71 -5.67
N LYS A 37 -14.89 -20.32 -6.75
CA LYS A 37 -14.48 -20.66 -8.12
C LYS A 37 -13.05 -20.21 -8.42
N ALA A 38 -12.74 -18.95 -8.14
CA ALA A 38 -11.44 -18.35 -8.41
C ALA A 38 -10.33 -18.90 -7.51
N ALA A 39 -10.66 -19.33 -6.29
CA ALA A 39 -9.76 -20.03 -5.38
C ALA A 39 -9.58 -21.51 -5.75
N GLY A 40 -10.25 -22.03 -6.80
CA GLY A 40 -10.21 -23.42 -7.22
C GLY A 40 -10.94 -24.38 -6.28
N LEU A 41 -12.01 -23.90 -5.65
CA LEU A 41 -12.99 -24.66 -4.87
C LEU A 41 -14.29 -24.84 -5.68
N THR A 42 -15.14 -25.77 -5.24
CA THR A 42 -16.46 -25.96 -5.84
C THR A 42 -17.37 -24.76 -5.51
N PRO A 43 -17.87 -24.00 -6.50
CA PRO A 43 -18.68 -22.82 -6.26
C PRO A 43 -20.00 -23.16 -5.55
N GLY A 44 -20.33 -22.43 -4.49
CA GLY A 44 -21.55 -22.62 -3.71
C GLY A 44 -21.53 -23.83 -2.76
N ALA A 45 -20.43 -24.59 -2.70
CA ALA A 45 -20.32 -25.75 -1.83
C ALA A 45 -19.97 -25.42 -0.37
N GLY A 46 -19.71 -24.14 -0.06
CA GLY A 46 -19.35 -23.69 1.28
C GLY A 46 -17.90 -23.96 1.67
N GLY A 47 -17.04 -24.27 0.70
CA GLY A 47 -15.61 -24.46 0.88
C GLY A 47 -14.91 -23.24 1.51
N MET A 48 -15.38 -22.03 1.20
CA MET A 48 -14.88 -20.80 1.84
C MET A 48 -15.18 -20.80 3.34
N TYR A 49 -16.39 -21.24 3.73
CA TYR A 49 -16.86 -21.16 5.12
C TYR A 49 -16.11 -22.08 6.08
N HIS A 50 -15.40 -23.08 5.57
CA HIS A 50 -14.47 -23.89 6.36
C HIS A 50 -13.23 -23.10 6.83
N HIS A 51 -12.84 -22.06 6.09
CA HIS A 51 -11.68 -21.23 6.40
C HIS A 51 -12.06 -19.86 6.98
N PHE A 52 -13.17 -19.29 6.50
CA PHE A 52 -13.63 -17.95 6.87
C PHE A 52 -15.14 -17.93 7.08
N ARG A 53 -15.59 -17.57 8.29
CA ARG A 53 -17.02 -17.55 8.64
C ARG A 53 -17.85 -16.59 7.80
N THR A 54 -17.25 -15.53 7.26
CA THR A 54 -17.93 -14.51 6.45
C THR A 54 -17.01 -14.00 5.34
N LYS A 55 -17.60 -13.43 4.28
CA LYS A 55 -16.87 -12.69 3.24
C LYS A 55 -16.07 -11.51 3.83
N GLU A 56 -16.59 -10.91 4.90
CA GLU A 56 -15.95 -9.81 5.63
C GLU A 56 -14.69 -10.27 6.35
N ALA A 57 -14.70 -11.49 6.91
CA ALA A 57 -13.52 -12.08 7.53
C ALA A 57 -12.39 -12.33 6.50
N VAL A 58 -12.73 -12.66 5.25
CA VAL A 58 -11.74 -12.78 4.17
C VAL A 58 -11.12 -11.42 3.85
N LEU A 59 -11.94 -10.38 3.72
CA LEU A 59 -11.46 -9.02 3.46
C LEU A 59 -10.53 -8.52 4.58
N ARG A 60 -10.94 -8.69 5.85
CA ARG A 60 -10.08 -8.31 7.00
C ARG A 60 -8.76 -9.07 6.99
N ALA A 61 -8.79 -10.37 6.72
CA ALA A 61 -7.57 -11.18 6.66
C ALA A 61 -6.63 -10.73 5.52
N GLY A 62 -7.19 -10.33 4.38
CA GLY A 62 -6.41 -9.74 3.29
C GLY A 62 -5.74 -8.44 3.72
N ILE A 63 -6.51 -7.51 4.29
CA ILE A 63 -6.01 -6.22 4.80
C ILE A 63 -4.91 -6.44 5.86
N GLU A 64 -5.14 -7.30 6.85
CA GLU A 64 -4.18 -7.61 7.92
C GLU A 64 -2.87 -8.20 7.37
N ARG A 65 -2.97 -9.09 6.37
CA ARG A 65 -1.79 -9.64 5.69
C ARG A 65 -0.97 -8.54 5.02
N HIS A 66 -1.62 -7.55 4.43
CA HIS A 66 -0.92 -6.42 3.81
C HIS A 66 -0.29 -5.48 4.84
N LEU A 67 -1.02 -5.11 5.89
CA LEU A 67 -0.45 -4.29 6.98
C LEU A 67 0.78 -4.98 7.60
N SER A 68 0.72 -6.30 7.78
CA SER A 68 1.85 -7.10 8.26
C SER A 68 3.04 -7.09 7.29
N ARG A 69 2.79 -7.06 5.98
CA ARG A 69 3.84 -6.96 4.95
C ARG A 69 4.52 -5.60 4.99
N LEU A 70 3.73 -4.52 5.07
CA LEU A 70 4.24 -3.16 5.22
C LEU A 70 5.10 -3.07 6.49
N ASP A 71 4.62 -3.60 7.61
CA ASP A 71 5.36 -3.65 8.87
C ASP A 71 6.74 -4.34 8.70
N ALA A 72 6.80 -5.46 7.97
CA ALA A 72 8.05 -6.20 7.75
C ALA A 72 9.05 -5.47 6.84
N LEU A 73 8.58 -4.66 5.88
CA LEU A 73 9.47 -3.91 4.99
C LEU A 73 10.08 -2.66 5.65
N ARG A 74 9.51 -2.20 6.78
CA ARG A 74 10.04 -1.04 7.54
C ARG A 74 11.47 -1.20 7.99
N ASP A 75 11.85 -2.41 8.38
CA ASP A 75 13.20 -2.71 8.80
C ASP A 75 14.20 -2.48 7.65
N ILE A 76 13.78 -2.75 6.41
CA ILE A 76 14.59 -2.48 5.21
C ILE A 76 14.72 -0.97 4.97
N ARG A 77 13.63 -0.19 5.12
CA ARG A 77 13.68 1.27 4.93
C ARG A 77 14.59 1.95 5.95
N ARG A 78 14.60 1.48 7.21
CA ARG A 78 15.55 1.97 8.22
C ARG A 78 17.01 1.78 7.81
N LEU A 79 17.32 0.73 7.06
CA LEU A 79 18.67 0.48 6.53
C LEU A 79 19.06 1.40 5.37
N LEU A 80 18.09 2.09 4.73
CA LEU A 80 18.33 3.02 3.63
C LEU A 80 18.65 4.44 4.09
N GLY A 81 18.44 4.77 5.37
CA GLY A 81 18.83 6.06 5.96
C GLY A 81 20.27 6.05 6.49
N GLY A 82 20.86 7.23 6.71
CA GLY A 82 22.18 7.37 7.34
C GLY A 82 23.36 7.22 6.38
N LEU A 83 23.14 7.43 5.09
CA LEU A 83 24.19 7.48 4.07
C LEU A 83 24.96 8.81 4.11
N GLY A 84 24.39 9.85 4.74
CA GLY A 84 25.00 11.18 4.83
C GLY A 84 24.88 12.01 3.55
N ASP A 85 24.12 11.52 2.57
CA ASP A 85 23.74 12.21 1.34
C ASP A 85 22.22 12.28 1.25
N LEU A 86 21.67 13.43 1.65
CA LEU A 86 20.23 13.68 1.68
C LEU A 86 19.58 13.47 0.30
N HIS A 87 20.26 13.82 -0.79
CA HIS A 87 19.71 13.68 -2.13
C HIS A 87 19.58 12.20 -2.52
N ALA A 88 20.60 11.40 -2.24
CA ALA A 88 20.57 9.95 -2.45
C ALA A 88 19.50 9.28 -1.58
N GLU A 89 19.40 9.66 -0.30
CA GLU A 89 18.40 9.12 0.63
C GLU A 89 16.96 9.45 0.18
N LEU A 90 16.71 10.69 -0.25
CA LEU A 90 15.42 11.11 -0.82
C LEU A 90 15.08 10.31 -2.09
N THR A 91 16.05 10.12 -2.98
CA THR A 91 15.86 9.36 -4.24
C THR A 91 15.49 7.91 -3.95
N MET A 92 16.21 7.25 -3.04
CA MET A 92 15.94 5.86 -2.66
C MET A 92 14.60 5.72 -1.96
N THR A 93 14.25 6.67 -1.08
CA THR A 93 12.97 6.69 -0.37
C THR A 93 11.80 6.85 -1.34
N ALA A 94 11.88 7.79 -2.29
CA ALA A 94 10.85 8.00 -3.29
C ALA A 94 10.62 6.76 -4.17
N ARG A 95 11.71 6.15 -4.67
CA ARG A 95 11.64 4.92 -5.49
C ARG A 95 11.04 3.75 -4.72
N TYR A 96 11.47 3.57 -3.46
CA TYR A 96 10.93 2.53 -2.59
C TYR A 96 9.42 2.70 -2.40
N ILE A 97 8.96 3.90 -2.04
CA ILE A 97 7.53 4.19 -1.82
C ILE A 97 6.73 3.98 -3.10
N LEU A 98 7.22 4.43 -4.26
CA LEU A 98 6.52 4.23 -5.53
C LEU A 98 6.39 2.75 -5.92
N ALA A 99 7.44 1.95 -5.68
CA ALA A 99 7.43 0.51 -5.91
C ALA A 99 6.51 -0.24 -4.92
N GLU A 100 6.49 0.20 -3.67
CA GLU A 100 5.59 -0.35 -2.64
C GLU A 100 4.12 -0.07 -2.99
N LEU A 101 3.80 1.16 -3.39
CA LEU A 101 2.44 1.54 -3.83
C LEU A 101 2.00 0.79 -5.09
N GLU A 102 2.92 0.48 -6.01
CA GLU A 102 2.64 -0.37 -7.17
C GLU A 102 2.25 -1.79 -6.78
N GLY A 103 2.99 -2.39 -5.86
CA GLY A 103 2.73 -3.74 -5.38
C GLY A 103 1.42 -3.88 -4.60
N GLU A 104 0.80 -2.77 -4.22
CA GLU A 104 -0.41 -2.72 -3.37
C GLU A 104 -1.63 -2.12 -4.09
N GLU A 105 -1.58 -2.04 -5.41
CA GLU A 105 -2.60 -1.36 -6.22
C GLU A 105 -4.03 -1.88 -5.95
N GLU A 106 -4.20 -3.21 -5.90
CA GLU A 106 -5.50 -3.83 -5.65
C GLU A 106 -6.06 -3.48 -4.27
N LEU A 107 -5.20 -3.51 -3.24
CA LEU A 107 -5.58 -3.16 -1.88
C LEU A 107 -5.98 -1.70 -1.77
N LEU A 108 -5.18 -0.79 -2.32
CA LEU A 108 -5.47 0.65 -2.29
C LEU A 108 -6.81 0.95 -2.98
N ARG A 109 -7.09 0.29 -4.10
CA ARG A 109 -8.37 0.41 -4.81
C ARG A 109 -9.55 -0.07 -3.95
N ILE A 110 -9.39 -1.19 -3.24
CA ILE A 110 -10.40 -1.67 -2.29
C ILE A 110 -10.60 -0.66 -1.17
N MET A 111 -9.54 -0.18 -0.53
CA MET A 111 -9.65 0.80 0.56
C MET A 111 -10.39 2.06 0.10
N VAL A 112 -10.05 2.61 -1.06
CA VAL A 112 -10.71 3.81 -1.59
C VAL A 112 -12.19 3.56 -1.93
N SER A 113 -12.51 2.40 -2.52
CA SER A 113 -13.88 2.03 -2.87
C SER A 113 -14.76 1.79 -1.64
N GLU A 114 -14.23 1.05 -0.67
CA GLU A 114 -14.97 0.65 0.53
C GLU A 114 -15.02 1.78 1.56
N ALA A 115 -14.02 2.67 1.66
CA ALA A 115 -14.08 3.83 2.55
C ALA A 115 -15.29 4.73 2.28
N ARG A 116 -15.74 4.80 1.02
CA ARG A 116 -16.93 5.59 0.62
C ARG A 116 -18.26 4.87 0.86
N SER A 117 -18.26 3.54 0.90
CA SER A 117 -19.48 2.74 0.90
C SER A 117 -19.75 1.97 2.20
N ARG A 118 -18.68 1.59 2.92
CA ARG A 118 -18.64 0.84 4.17
C ARG A 118 -17.40 1.22 4.99
N PRO A 119 -17.31 2.47 5.47
CA PRO A 119 -16.15 2.94 6.22
C PRO A 119 -15.85 2.04 7.41
N GLU A 120 -16.85 1.47 8.08
CA GLU A 120 -16.69 0.64 9.28
C GLU A 120 -15.81 -0.61 9.10
N ILE A 121 -15.63 -1.07 7.84
CA ILE A 121 -14.77 -2.22 7.54
C ILE A 121 -13.31 -1.82 7.46
N VAL A 122 -13.03 -0.67 6.84
CA VAL A 122 -11.68 -0.26 6.44
C VAL A 122 -11.14 0.89 7.28
N GLU A 123 -11.97 1.57 8.06
CA GLU A 123 -11.61 2.78 8.83
C GLU A 123 -10.37 2.55 9.69
N ALA A 124 -10.37 1.53 10.56
CA ALA A 124 -9.22 1.21 11.39
C ALA A 124 -7.96 0.88 10.58
N ALA A 125 -8.12 0.22 9.43
CA ALA A 125 -7.00 -0.14 8.57
C ALA A 125 -6.44 1.06 7.81
N VAL A 126 -7.31 1.95 7.32
CA VAL A 126 -6.94 3.22 6.67
C VAL A 126 -6.24 4.12 7.66
N GLU A 127 -6.79 4.25 8.87
CA GLU A 127 -6.21 5.06 9.94
C GLU A 127 -4.83 4.52 10.35
N GLN A 128 -4.69 3.20 10.54
CA GLN A 128 -3.39 2.57 10.80
C GLN A 128 -2.39 2.78 9.65
N LEU A 129 -2.82 2.59 8.40
CA LEU A 129 -1.98 2.77 7.22
C LEU A 129 -1.47 4.21 7.12
N VAL A 130 -2.37 5.19 7.24
CA VAL A 130 -2.05 6.62 7.18
C VAL A 130 -1.11 6.99 8.32
N ASN A 131 -1.50 6.72 9.57
CA ASN A 131 -0.71 7.10 10.74
C ASN A 131 0.69 6.52 10.67
N THR A 132 0.82 5.28 10.22
CA THR A 132 2.13 4.68 10.15
C THR A 132 2.97 5.24 9.00
N THR A 133 2.40 5.35 7.80
CA THR A 133 3.14 5.86 6.63
C THR A 133 3.66 7.28 6.88
N TYR A 134 2.80 8.16 7.41
CA TYR A 134 3.18 9.54 7.74
C TYR A 134 4.12 9.61 8.93
N GLY A 135 3.81 8.92 10.04
CA GLY A 135 4.62 8.96 11.25
C GLY A 135 6.06 8.49 10.99
N GLU A 136 6.23 7.50 10.13
CA GLU A 136 7.55 7.00 9.77
C GLU A 136 8.36 7.95 8.90
N PHE A 137 7.73 8.55 7.88
CA PHE A 137 8.42 9.52 7.04
C PHE A 137 8.75 10.78 7.83
N THR A 138 7.85 11.23 8.73
CA THR A 138 8.13 12.29 9.70
C THR A 138 9.33 11.94 10.59
N GLY A 139 9.38 10.71 11.12
CA GLY A 139 10.52 10.24 11.93
C GLY A 139 11.83 10.28 11.15
N TRP A 140 11.83 9.75 9.93
CA TRP A 140 12.99 9.79 9.04
C TRP A 140 13.45 11.23 8.74
N LEU A 141 12.53 12.15 8.43
CA LEU A 141 12.85 13.56 8.20
C LEU A 141 13.52 14.22 9.41
N ARG A 142 13.07 13.90 10.63
CA ARG A 142 13.67 14.42 11.86
C ARG A 142 15.10 13.90 12.05
N GLU A 143 15.32 12.61 11.79
CA GLU A 143 16.61 11.96 11.98
C GLU A 143 17.63 12.36 10.89
N SER A 144 17.25 12.29 9.60
CA SER A 144 18.15 12.55 8.47
C SER A 144 18.35 14.04 8.18
N ALA A 145 17.33 14.89 8.39
CA ALA A 145 17.38 16.30 8.00
C ALA A 145 17.38 17.29 9.19
N GLY A 146 17.24 16.81 10.44
CA GLY A 146 17.34 17.65 11.64
C GLY A 146 16.26 18.73 11.76
N VAL A 147 15.11 18.54 11.11
CA VAL A 147 13.97 19.48 11.15
C VAL A 147 13.15 19.31 12.44
N SER A 148 12.50 20.41 12.89
CA SER A 148 11.56 20.36 14.01
C SER A 148 10.36 19.46 13.69
N GLU A 149 9.69 18.94 14.72
CA GLU A 149 8.55 18.02 14.58
C GLU A 149 7.41 18.64 13.75
N GLU A 150 6.99 19.86 14.08
CA GLU A 150 5.94 20.59 13.34
C GLU A 150 6.30 20.78 11.85
N ARG A 151 7.57 21.10 11.57
CA ARG A 151 8.04 21.26 10.18
C ARG A 151 8.13 19.91 9.48
N ALA A 152 8.55 18.86 10.17
CA ALA A 152 8.65 17.51 9.64
C ALA A 152 7.28 16.96 9.24
N GLU A 153 6.24 17.18 10.04
CA GLU A 153 4.86 16.79 9.71
C GLU A 153 4.34 17.51 8.46
N ALA A 154 4.58 18.81 8.35
CA ALA A 154 4.18 19.60 7.19
C ALA A 154 4.93 19.13 5.92
N VAL A 155 6.24 18.93 6.01
CA VAL A 155 7.05 18.44 4.89
C VAL A 155 6.67 17.00 4.51
N ALA A 156 6.38 16.15 5.49
CA ALA A 156 5.88 14.80 5.25
C ALA A 156 4.54 14.80 4.52
N SER A 157 3.63 15.68 4.93
CA SER A 157 2.32 15.90 4.31
C SER A 157 2.45 16.23 2.82
N VAL A 158 3.34 17.16 2.47
CA VAL A 158 3.59 17.55 1.08
C VAL A 158 4.32 16.45 0.31
N GLY A 159 5.41 15.92 0.88
CA GLY A 159 6.26 14.92 0.24
C GLY A 159 5.53 13.62 -0.06
N LEU A 160 4.94 12.98 0.95
CA LEU A 160 4.16 11.75 0.75
C LEU A 160 2.89 12.01 -0.05
N GLY A 161 2.24 13.15 0.16
CA GLY A 161 1.05 13.54 -0.60
C GLY A 161 1.32 13.56 -2.11
N ALA A 162 2.47 14.09 -2.54
CA ALA A 162 2.87 14.08 -3.95
C ALA A 162 3.09 12.66 -4.48
N LEU A 163 3.84 11.81 -3.77
CA LEU A 163 4.11 10.42 -4.19
C LEU A 163 2.81 9.60 -4.27
N MET A 164 1.96 9.71 -3.25
CA MET A 164 0.66 9.04 -3.21
C MET A 164 -0.25 9.54 -4.34
N SER A 165 -0.36 10.85 -4.54
CA SER A 165 -1.17 11.42 -5.61
C SER A 165 -0.71 10.93 -6.98
N PHE A 166 0.60 10.87 -7.22
CA PHE A 166 1.18 10.43 -8.49
C PHE A 166 0.87 8.97 -8.81
N ARG A 167 0.85 8.08 -7.80
CA ARG A 167 0.63 6.64 -8.02
C ARG A 167 -0.84 6.22 -7.88
N ILE A 168 -1.53 6.76 -6.88
CA ILE A 168 -2.90 6.34 -6.53
C ILE A 168 -3.92 6.92 -7.50
N LEU A 169 -3.81 8.19 -7.91
CA LEU A 169 -4.81 8.79 -8.81
C LEU A 169 -4.90 8.05 -10.16
N PRO A 170 -3.78 7.75 -10.87
CA PRO A 170 -3.84 6.98 -12.11
C PRO A 170 -4.44 5.59 -11.92
N SER A 171 -4.04 4.90 -10.84
CA SER A 171 -4.54 3.57 -10.51
C SER A 171 -6.06 3.53 -10.27
N VAL A 172 -6.57 4.49 -9.48
CA VAL A 172 -7.97 4.53 -9.07
C VAL A 172 -8.86 5.09 -10.18
N LEU A 173 -8.43 6.19 -10.81
CA LEU A 173 -9.22 6.87 -11.84
C LEU A 173 -9.05 6.26 -13.23
N ARG A 174 -8.11 5.31 -13.41
CA ARG A 174 -7.75 4.71 -14.70
C ARG A 174 -7.41 5.77 -15.75
N VAL A 175 -6.77 6.84 -15.31
CA VAL A 175 -6.26 7.92 -16.16
C VAL A 175 -4.75 7.82 -16.22
N THR A 176 -4.15 8.18 -17.34
CA THR A 176 -2.70 8.37 -17.38
C THR A 176 -2.36 9.65 -16.63
N ALA A 177 -1.38 9.63 -15.73
CA ALA A 177 -0.68 10.86 -15.32
C ALA A 177 -0.19 11.57 -16.59
N ALA A 178 0.06 12.89 -16.53
CA ALA A 178 0.25 13.78 -17.69
C ALA A 178 1.47 13.51 -18.62
N GLY A 179 1.83 12.25 -18.88
CA GLY A 179 2.99 11.82 -19.67
C GLY A 179 4.30 11.81 -18.87
N VAL A 180 4.24 11.99 -17.55
CA VAL A 180 5.43 12.02 -16.68
C VAL A 180 5.79 10.60 -16.25
N ASP A 181 7.02 10.17 -16.52
CA ASP A 181 7.55 8.88 -16.06
C ASP A 181 8.08 8.96 -14.61
N ASP A 182 8.27 7.79 -14.00
CA ASP A 182 8.74 7.67 -12.61
C ASP A 182 10.10 8.36 -12.40
N GLU A 183 11.02 8.31 -13.37
CA GLU A 183 12.34 8.95 -13.21
C GLU A 183 12.24 10.47 -13.15
N THR A 184 11.51 11.08 -14.08
CA THR A 184 11.30 12.52 -14.13
C THR A 184 10.55 13.01 -12.90
N PHE A 185 9.54 12.25 -12.47
CA PHE A 185 8.78 12.56 -11.26
C PHE A 185 9.65 12.49 -10.01
N VAL A 186 10.44 11.42 -9.84
CA VAL A 186 11.34 11.26 -8.69
C VAL A 186 12.37 12.38 -8.65
N ALA A 187 13.02 12.72 -9.77
CA ALA A 187 13.99 13.81 -9.82
C ALA A 187 13.38 15.14 -9.36
N THR A 188 12.19 15.47 -9.89
CA THR A 188 11.45 16.69 -9.54
C THR A 188 11.04 16.70 -8.05
N TRP A 189 10.58 15.55 -7.55
CA TRP A 189 10.20 15.39 -6.15
C TRP A 189 11.39 15.57 -5.21
N VAL A 190 12.56 15.02 -5.56
CA VAL A 190 13.80 15.16 -4.78
C VAL A 190 14.23 16.62 -4.71
N GLU A 191 14.21 17.35 -5.83
CA GLU A 191 14.51 18.79 -5.87
C GLU A 191 13.56 19.59 -4.95
N MET A 192 12.25 19.32 -5.03
CA MET A 192 11.24 19.95 -4.18
C MET A 192 11.51 19.68 -2.70
N MET A 193 11.74 18.42 -2.33
CA MET A 193 12.02 18.03 -0.94
C MET A 193 13.32 18.62 -0.41
N HIS A 194 14.38 18.58 -1.21
CA HIS A 194 15.66 19.17 -0.84
C HIS A 194 15.52 20.69 -0.63
N GLY A 195 14.80 21.40 -1.49
CA GLY A 195 14.49 22.82 -1.32
C GLY A 195 13.72 23.10 -0.02
N MET A 196 12.69 22.30 0.29
CA MET A 196 11.91 22.44 1.52
C MET A 196 12.70 22.16 2.79
N LEU A 197 13.72 21.31 2.73
CA LEU A 197 14.54 20.94 3.89
C LEU A 197 15.73 21.89 4.10
N CYS A 198 16.31 22.41 3.02
CA CYS A 198 17.46 23.31 3.09
C CYS A 198 17.09 24.81 3.16
N ALA A 199 15.84 25.19 2.87
CA ALA A 199 15.38 26.55 3.07
C ALA A 199 15.46 26.93 4.57
N LYS A 200 16.18 28.01 4.88
CA LYS A 200 16.31 28.54 6.24
C LYS A 200 15.06 29.30 6.67
#